data_AF-A0A3D2F3I6-F1
#
_entry.id   AF-A0A3D2F3I6-F1
#
_cell.length_a   1.000
_cell.length_b   1.000
_cell.length_c   1.000
_cell.angle_alpha   90.00
_cell.angle_beta   90.00
_cell.angle_gamma   90.00
#
_symmetry.space_group_name_H-M   'P 1'
#
loop_
_entity.id
_entity.type
_entity.pdbx_description
1 polymer ?
#
loop_
_entity_poly.entity_id
_entity_poly.type
_entity_poly.pdbx_seq_one_letter_code
_entity_poly.pdbx_strand_id
1 'polypeptide(L)'
;MWQFRGLSAPQSVIIYKNGQPQSASCGSWTSVASSTSNLRFGYAGDGYFQGRVDEARVYNQVLSASDAAKLYSGINKVYPNNNSGIWEIKPGEETVNVSGIDFNRHFMIQPVQRNSSGDIVSSGGDNDPTTKKIRFASTWGSNYSMIQEEYVTRTSLSNVFTQTDWSGGPGQIAPVFSAVNTFDTASSGIDFSVQGLLTAEFTGLSNASSTMDSFYHWAWTEVAGWIDFINVDLSTTTSVFYGLASSGVDSISMNCADTSCVSSNYKVYLTIATTT
;
A
#
# COMPACT_ATOMS: atom_id res chain seq x y z
N MET A 1 -16.76 -7.64 16.49
CA MET A 1 -16.79 -8.93 15.76
C MET A 1 -15.84 -8.78 14.60
N TRP A 2 -14.75 -9.55 14.55
CA TRP A 2 -13.75 -9.48 13.48
C TRP A 2 -13.98 -10.61 12.50
N GLN A 3 -14.11 -10.27 11.21
CA GLN A 3 -14.34 -11.25 10.14
C GLN A 3 -13.24 -11.09 9.09
N PHE A 4 -12.47 -12.15 8.86
CA PHE A 4 -11.53 -12.21 7.73
C PHE A 4 -12.14 -13.08 6.63
N ARG A 5 -12.04 -12.64 5.38
CA ARG A 5 -12.49 -13.39 4.19
C ARG A 5 -11.29 -13.62 3.27
N GLY A 6 -11.10 -14.87 2.86
CA GLY A 6 -10.14 -15.26 1.82
C GLY A 6 -10.83 -16.16 0.79
N LEU A 7 -10.45 -16.03 -0.49
CA LEU A 7 -10.94 -16.85 -1.61
C LEU A 7 -9.86 -17.83 -2.05
N SER A 8 -9.89 -19.11 -1.67
CA SER A 8 -8.98 -20.11 -2.24
C SER A 8 -9.59 -20.81 -3.45
N ALA A 9 -8.75 -21.20 -4.43
CA ALA A 9 -9.16 -22.17 -5.44
C ALA A 9 -9.11 -23.60 -4.83
N PRO A 10 -10.15 -24.44 -5.01
CA PRO A 10 -11.38 -24.18 -5.76
C PRO A 10 -12.40 -23.35 -4.94
N GLN A 11 -12.72 -22.15 -5.44
CA GLN A 11 -13.76 -21.17 -5.08
C GLN A 11 -14.38 -21.27 -3.67
N SER A 12 -13.57 -21.36 -2.64
CA SER A 12 -14.06 -21.41 -1.26
C SER A 12 -13.85 -20.07 -0.54
N VAL A 13 -14.93 -19.51 -0.01
CA VAL A 13 -14.87 -18.37 0.92
C VAL A 13 -14.74 -18.93 2.32
N ILE A 14 -13.61 -18.69 2.97
CA ILE A 14 -13.42 -19.03 4.38
C ILE A 14 -13.67 -17.79 5.21
N ILE A 15 -14.55 -17.93 6.20
CA ILE A 15 -14.82 -16.90 7.19
C ILE A 15 -14.06 -17.26 8.46
N TYR A 16 -13.21 -16.35 8.95
CA TYR A 16 -12.60 -16.50 10.26
C TYR A 16 -13.25 -15.58 11.28
N LYS A 17 -13.53 -16.09 12.49
CA LYS A 17 -13.98 -15.33 13.65
C LYS A 17 -13.04 -15.62 14.81
N ASN A 18 -12.53 -14.56 15.45
CA ASN A 18 -11.57 -14.67 16.55
C ASN A 18 -10.34 -15.55 16.20
N GLY A 19 -9.83 -15.40 14.97
CA GLY A 19 -8.68 -16.17 14.46
C GLY A 19 -8.98 -17.63 14.11
N GLN A 20 -10.21 -18.12 14.29
CA GLN A 20 -10.58 -19.51 14.03
C GLN A 20 -11.50 -19.62 12.81
N PRO A 21 -11.31 -20.64 11.93
CA PRO A 21 -12.18 -20.85 10.79
C PRO A 21 -13.60 -21.14 11.29
N GLN A 22 -14.57 -20.47 10.69
CA GLN A 22 -15.99 -20.79 10.83
C GLN A 22 -16.36 -21.77 9.73
N SER A 23 -17.44 -22.53 9.91
CA SER A 23 -17.93 -23.48 8.90
C SER A 23 -18.00 -22.79 7.54
N ALA A 24 -17.20 -23.27 6.60
CA ALA A 24 -17.23 -22.80 5.22
C ALA A 24 -18.59 -23.17 4.63
N SER A 25 -19.34 -22.20 4.11
CA SER A 25 -20.43 -22.54 3.21
C SER A 25 -19.79 -23.02 1.91
N CYS A 26 -19.81 -24.33 1.66
CA CYS A 26 -19.55 -24.89 0.34
C CYS A 26 -20.68 -24.47 -0.60
N GLY A 27 -20.59 -23.25 -1.13
CA GLY A 27 -21.41 -22.78 -2.25
C GLY A 27 -20.53 -22.69 -3.49
N SER A 28 -21.10 -22.98 -4.66
CA SER A 28 -20.44 -22.66 -5.92
C SER A 28 -20.44 -21.14 -6.10
N TRP A 29 -19.32 -20.49 -5.79
CA TRP A 29 -19.18 -19.04 -5.90
C TRP A 29 -18.57 -18.69 -7.25
N THR A 30 -19.28 -17.89 -8.04
CA THR A 30 -18.69 -17.29 -9.24
C THR A 30 -17.63 -16.26 -8.85
N SER A 31 -16.73 -15.94 -9.77
CA SER A 31 -15.81 -14.81 -9.60
C SER A 31 -16.57 -13.55 -9.21
N VAL A 32 -15.99 -12.76 -8.30
CA VAL A 32 -16.54 -11.45 -7.91
C VAL A 32 -16.55 -10.55 -9.14
N ALA A 33 -17.73 -10.06 -9.54
CA ALA A 33 -17.86 -9.16 -10.68
C ALA A 33 -17.20 -7.80 -10.37
N SER A 34 -16.59 -7.18 -11.38
CA SER A 34 -16.08 -5.81 -11.29
C SER A 34 -17.24 -4.83 -11.06
N SER A 35 -17.00 -3.80 -10.24
CA SER A 35 -17.97 -2.75 -9.96
C SER A 35 -17.30 -1.38 -10.02
N THR A 36 -17.99 -0.41 -10.60
CA THR A 36 -17.60 1.01 -10.57
C THR A 36 -18.08 1.73 -9.31
N SER A 37 -18.82 1.03 -8.43
CA SER A 37 -19.28 1.61 -7.17
C SER A 37 -18.13 1.71 -6.16
N ASN A 38 -18.13 2.79 -5.38
CA ASN A 38 -17.19 2.96 -4.28
C ASN A 38 -17.28 1.81 -3.26
N LEU A 39 -16.13 1.36 -2.75
CA LEU A 39 -16.07 0.51 -1.56
C LEU A 39 -16.66 1.27 -0.37
N ARG A 40 -17.64 0.68 0.31
CA ARG A 40 -18.30 1.26 1.48
C ARG A 40 -18.02 0.42 2.72
N PHE A 41 -17.73 1.09 3.83
CA PHE A 41 -17.67 0.46 5.15
C PHE A 41 -18.89 0.86 5.97
N GLY A 42 -19.49 -0.09 6.68
CA GLY A 42 -20.63 0.17 7.55
C GLY A 42 -21.96 0.44 6.84
N TYR A 43 -22.06 0.16 5.54
CA TYR A 43 -23.29 0.25 4.77
C TYR A 43 -23.40 -0.92 3.79
N ALA A 44 -24.56 -1.56 3.77
CA ALA A 44 -25.00 -2.48 2.70
C ALA A 44 -26.33 -1.95 2.15
N GLY A 45 -26.72 -2.33 0.93
CA GLY A 45 -27.89 -1.74 0.24
C GLY A 45 -29.23 -1.79 1.01
N ASP A 46 -29.29 -2.58 2.07
CA ASP A 46 -30.40 -2.78 3.00
C ASP A 46 -30.27 -2.02 4.34
N GLY A 47 -29.16 -1.30 4.61
CA GLY A 47 -29.05 -0.44 5.79
C GLY A 47 -27.62 -0.13 6.26
N TYR A 48 -27.55 0.57 7.40
CA TYR A 48 -26.30 0.94 8.06
C TYR A 48 -25.96 -0.05 9.18
N PHE A 49 -24.69 -0.41 9.26
CA PHE A 49 -24.15 -1.20 10.38
C PHE A 49 -24.18 -0.36 11.66
N GLN A 50 -24.93 -0.83 12.67
CA GLN A 50 -25.03 -0.19 13.97
C GLN A 50 -23.94 -0.71 14.93
N GLY A 51 -22.67 -0.46 14.60
CA GLY A 51 -21.56 -0.90 15.42
C GLY A 51 -20.26 -0.17 15.12
N ARG A 52 -19.20 -0.51 15.86
CA ARG A 52 -17.85 0.02 15.64
C ARG A 52 -17.06 -0.92 14.72
N VAL A 53 -16.37 -0.34 13.75
CA VAL A 53 -15.41 -1.00 12.86
C VAL A 53 -14.04 -0.39 13.14
N ASP A 54 -13.00 -1.20 13.18
CA ASP A 54 -11.62 -0.75 13.33
C ASP A 54 -10.72 -1.64 12.47
N GLU A 55 -9.46 -1.26 12.23
CA GLU A 55 -8.42 -2.05 11.54
C GLU A 55 -8.89 -2.81 10.26
N ALA A 56 -9.70 -2.16 9.42
CA ALA A 56 -10.16 -2.76 8.17
C ALA A 56 -8.98 -2.90 7.18
N ARG A 57 -8.74 -4.12 6.68
CA ARG A 57 -7.66 -4.44 5.75
C ARG A 57 -8.19 -5.28 4.59
N VAL A 58 -7.67 -5.02 3.39
CA VAL A 58 -7.96 -5.78 2.17
C VAL A 58 -6.63 -6.32 1.65
N TYR A 59 -6.61 -7.60 1.29
CA TYR A 59 -5.43 -8.29 0.78
C TYR A 59 -5.70 -8.79 -0.63
N ASN A 60 -4.71 -8.73 -1.50
CA ASN A 60 -4.72 -9.34 -2.83
C ASN A 60 -4.32 -10.83 -2.80
N GLN A 61 -4.30 -11.45 -1.61
CA GLN A 61 -3.93 -12.83 -1.40
C GLN A 61 -4.90 -13.54 -0.48
N VAL A 62 -4.90 -14.87 -0.55
CA VAL A 62 -5.70 -15.72 0.32
C VAL A 62 -4.97 -15.90 1.65
N LEU A 63 -5.61 -15.49 2.74
CA LEU A 63 -5.06 -15.71 4.08
C LEU A 63 -5.23 -17.18 4.49
N SER A 64 -4.15 -17.80 4.99
CA SER A 64 -4.25 -19.11 5.62
C SER A 64 -4.87 -19.00 7.02
N ALA A 65 -5.26 -20.14 7.61
CA ALA A 65 -5.72 -20.18 9.00
C ALA A 65 -4.65 -19.66 9.98
N SER A 66 -3.37 -19.90 9.69
CA SER A 66 -2.29 -19.40 10.53
C SER A 66 -2.11 -17.88 10.40
N ASP A 67 -2.32 -17.32 9.21
CA ASP A 67 -2.27 -15.86 9.00
C ASP A 67 -3.43 -15.16 9.71
N ALA A 68 -4.65 -15.71 9.59
CA ALA A 68 -5.81 -15.18 10.31
C ALA A 68 -5.61 -15.23 11.83
N ALA A 69 -5.00 -16.30 12.36
CA ALA A 69 -4.69 -16.41 13.78
C ALA A 69 -3.61 -15.41 14.23
N LYS A 70 -2.58 -15.15 13.41
CA LYS A 70 -1.58 -14.10 13.67
C LYS A 70 -2.23 -12.71 13.69
N LEU A 71 -3.06 -12.39 12.70
CA LEU A 71 -3.79 -11.12 12.65
C LEU A 71 -4.68 -10.91 13.87
N TYR A 72 -5.30 -11.97 14.39
CA TYR A 72 -6.12 -11.92 15.59
C TYR A 72 -5.30 -11.78 16.89
N SER A 73 -4.20 -12.53 17.02
CA SER A 73 -3.37 -12.55 18.23
C SER A 73 -2.48 -11.31 18.40
N GLY A 74 -2.34 -10.51 17.34
CA GLY A 74 -1.58 -9.26 17.35
C GLY A 74 -0.20 -9.39 16.70
N ILE A 75 0.59 -8.33 16.81
CA ILE A 75 1.93 -8.26 16.25
C ILE A 75 2.90 -8.87 17.26
N ASN A 76 3.55 -9.96 16.87
CA ASN A 76 4.50 -10.68 17.72
C ASN A 76 5.93 -10.43 17.26
N LYS A 77 6.82 -10.15 18.23
CA LYS A 77 8.25 -9.90 18.09
C LYS A 77 8.59 -9.03 16.88
N VAL A 78 8.59 -7.72 17.11
CA VAL A 78 9.05 -6.72 16.15
C VAL A 78 10.02 -5.76 16.81
N TYR A 79 10.82 -5.04 16.03
CA TYR A 79 11.73 -4.01 16.53
C TYR A 79 11.72 -2.77 15.64
N PRO A 80 11.98 -1.57 16.21
CA PRO A 80 12.11 -0.37 15.43
C PRO A 80 13.49 -0.33 14.77
N ASN A 81 13.54 -0.11 13.46
CA ASN A 81 14.78 0.10 12.73
C ASN A 81 14.82 1.52 12.15
N ASN A 82 15.98 2.16 12.19
CA ASN A 82 16.19 3.42 11.48
C ASN A 82 17.04 3.15 10.25
N ASN A 83 16.42 3.20 9.07
CA ASN A 83 17.11 3.06 7.80
C ASN A 83 17.26 4.45 7.16
N SER A 84 18.45 5.05 7.28
CA SER A 84 18.77 6.34 6.66
C SER A 84 17.78 7.47 7.00
N GLY A 85 17.35 7.55 8.27
CA GLY A 85 16.40 8.56 8.75
C GLY A 85 14.94 8.13 8.71
N ILE A 86 14.63 7.00 8.07
CA ILE A 86 13.28 6.44 8.00
C ILE A 86 13.11 5.42 9.12
N TRP A 87 12.14 5.67 10.00
CA TRP A 87 11.76 4.71 11.04
C TRP A 87 10.77 3.68 10.49
N GLU A 88 11.16 2.40 10.59
CA GLU A 88 10.37 1.26 10.15
C GLU A 88 10.22 0.21 11.26
N ILE A 89 9.18 -0.62 11.17
CA ILE A 89 9.03 -1.80 12.03
C ILE A 89 9.52 -3.04 11.28
N LYS A 90 10.49 -3.76 11.85
CA LYS A 90 10.96 -5.04 11.31
C LYS A 90 10.49 -6.24 12.14
N PRO A 91 10.23 -7.40 11.51
CA PRO A 91 9.95 -8.64 12.22
C PRO A 91 11.19 -9.15 12.96
N GLY A 92 10.99 -9.76 14.11
CA GLY A 92 12.00 -10.38 14.94
C GLY A 92 12.45 -9.52 16.12
N GLU A 93 13.73 -9.60 16.42
CA GLU A 93 14.40 -8.89 17.50
C GLU A 93 15.72 -8.33 16.98
N GLU A 94 16.19 -7.24 17.57
CA GLU A 94 17.46 -6.61 17.23
C GLU A 94 18.44 -6.70 18.38
N THR A 95 19.73 -6.74 18.05
CA THR A 95 20.80 -6.61 19.03
C THR A 95 21.37 -5.20 18.99
N VAL A 96 21.34 -4.51 20.13
CA VAL A 96 21.92 -3.17 20.29
C VAL A 96 23.05 -3.24 21.32
N ASN A 97 24.25 -2.83 20.92
CA ASN A 97 25.37 -2.72 21.83
C ASN A 97 25.31 -1.38 22.57
N VAL A 98 25.26 -1.41 23.90
CA VAL A 98 25.36 -0.22 24.74
C VAL A 98 26.51 -0.43 25.71
N SER A 99 27.57 0.37 25.55
CA SER A 99 28.76 0.31 26.42
C SER A 99 29.38 -1.10 26.52
N GLY A 100 29.43 -1.84 25.42
CA GLY A 100 30.01 -3.19 25.37
C GLY A 100 29.08 -4.32 25.84
N ILE A 101 27.82 -4.01 26.15
CA ILE A 101 26.80 -5.00 26.49
C ILE A 101 25.81 -5.11 25.33
N ASP A 102 25.63 -6.33 24.84
CA ASP A 102 24.65 -6.63 23.79
C ASP A 102 23.27 -6.85 24.42
N PHE A 103 22.33 -5.98 24.03
CA PHE A 103 20.91 -6.07 24.39
C PHE A 103 20.13 -6.61 23.20
N ASN A 104 19.57 -7.81 23.34
CA ASN A 104 18.57 -8.30 22.39
C ASN A 104 17.22 -7.72 22.81
N ARG A 105 16.54 -6.99 21.91
CA ARG A 105 15.27 -6.30 22.22
C ARG A 105 14.23 -6.49 21.13
N HIS A 106 12.97 -6.55 21.54
CA HIS A 106 11.80 -6.52 20.68
C HIS A 106 10.60 -5.96 21.44
N PHE A 107 9.53 -5.64 20.73
CA PHE A 107 8.23 -5.37 21.29
C PHE A 107 7.15 -6.22 20.61
N MET A 108 6.01 -6.30 21.27
CA MET A 108 4.80 -6.96 20.80
C MET A 108 3.62 -6.00 20.96
N ILE A 109 2.64 -6.09 20.06
CA ILE A 109 1.37 -5.37 20.18
C ILE A 109 0.25 -6.39 20.25
N GLN A 110 -0.42 -6.45 21.39
CA GLN A 110 -1.38 -7.50 21.73
C GLN A 110 -2.79 -6.92 21.92
N PRO A 111 -3.84 -7.72 21.67
CA PRO A 111 -5.21 -7.34 21.99
C PRO A 111 -5.39 -7.19 23.50
N VAL A 112 -6.35 -6.35 23.89
CA VAL A 112 -6.75 -6.13 25.29
C VAL A 112 -8.14 -6.71 25.49
N GLN A 113 -8.36 -7.35 26.64
CA GLN A 113 -9.67 -7.86 27.05
C GLN A 113 -10.17 -7.08 28.26
N ARG A 114 -11.48 -6.82 28.32
CA ARG A 114 -12.14 -6.20 29.48
C ARG A 114 -13.23 -7.10 30.05
N ASN A 115 -13.34 -7.16 31.37
CA ASN A 115 -14.47 -7.81 32.03
C ASN A 115 -15.75 -6.94 31.91
N SER A 116 -16.87 -7.43 32.45
CA SER A 116 -18.15 -6.70 32.46
C SER A 116 -18.13 -5.39 33.25
N SER A 117 -17.20 -5.23 34.19
CA SER A 117 -16.96 -3.99 34.94
C SER A 117 -16.13 -2.97 34.13
N GLY A 118 -15.59 -3.38 32.98
CA GLY A 118 -14.71 -2.57 32.16
C GLY A 118 -13.23 -2.63 32.56
N ASP A 119 -12.83 -3.47 33.51
CA ASP A 119 -11.43 -3.63 33.92
C ASP A 119 -10.65 -4.46 32.91
N ILE A 120 -9.38 -4.12 32.68
CA ILE A 120 -8.48 -4.92 31.86
C ILE A 120 -8.19 -6.25 32.56
N VAL A 121 -8.39 -7.35 31.85
CA VAL A 121 -8.15 -8.71 32.35
C VAL A 121 -7.24 -9.49 31.40
N SER A 122 -6.49 -10.44 31.95
CA SER A 122 -5.59 -11.31 31.17
C SER A 122 -6.32 -12.40 30.39
N SER A 123 -7.54 -12.75 30.79
CA SER A 123 -8.40 -13.75 30.14
C SER A 123 -9.86 -13.60 30.55
N GLY A 124 -10.77 -14.22 29.78
CA GLY A 124 -12.19 -14.29 30.11
C GLY A 124 -12.97 -12.98 29.92
N GLY A 125 -12.34 -11.95 29.34
CA GLY A 125 -12.98 -10.69 29.00
C GLY A 125 -13.33 -10.56 27.52
N ASP A 126 -14.12 -9.54 27.21
CA ASP A 126 -14.46 -9.16 25.84
C ASP A 126 -13.31 -8.37 25.20
N ASN A 127 -13.03 -8.64 23.92
CA ASN A 127 -11.99 -7.94 23.19
C ASN A 127 -12.32 -6.43 23.08
N ASP A 128 -11.43 -5.60 23.60
CA ASP A 128 -11.46 -4.14 23.46
C ASP A 128 -10.68 -3.72 22.20
N PRO A 129 -11.37 -3.36 21.10
CA PRO A 129 -10.68 -2.92 19.89
C PRO A 129 -9.99 -1.56 20.07
N THR A 130 -10.43 -0.74 21.03
CA THR A 130 -9.93 0.63 21.22
C THR A 130 -8.66 0.72 22.03
N THR A 131 -8.26 -0.37 22.71
CA THR A 131 -7.02 -0.44 23.48
C THR A 131 -6.10 -1.52 22.90
N LYS A 132 -4.79 -1.27 22.91
CA LYS A 132 -3.74 -2.25 22.62
C LYS A 132 -2.75 -2.29 23.76
N LYS A 133 -2.21 -3.48 24.04
CA LYS A 133 -1.13 -3.70 24.99
C LYS A 133 0.19 -3.79 24.23
N ILE A 134 1.11 -2.88 24.51
CA ILE A 134 2.47 -2.93 24.00
C ILE A 134 3.35 -3.57 25.06
N ARG A 135 4.09 -4.61 24.69
CA ARG A 135 5.03 -5.29 25.59
C ARG A 135 6.43 -5.20 25.03
N PHE A 136 7.29 -4.47 25.71
CA PHE A 136 8.72 -4.39 25.42
C PHE A 136 9.45 -5.50 26.18
N ALA A 137 10.35 -6.19 25.51
CA ALA A 137 11.21 -7.20 26.10
C ALA A 137 12.65 -6.94 25.69
N SER A 138 13.56 -7.05 26.66
CA SER A 138 14.99 -7.03 26.40
C SER A 138 15.70 -8.08 27.24
N THR A 139 16.71 -8.73 26.67
CA THR A 139 17.62 -9.64 27.37
C THR A 139 19.06 -9.23 27.13
N TRP A 140 19.92 -9.49 28.12
CA TRP A 140 21.36 -9.28 28.00
C TRP A 140 22.13 -10.29 28.84
N GLY A 141 23.34 -10.65 28.38
CA GLY A 141 24.08 -11.77 28.97
C GLY A 141 23.26 -13.06 28.99
N SER A 142 23.58 -13.97 29.90
CA SER A 142 22.93 -15.29 29.94
C SER A 142 21.63 -15.32 30.75
N ASN A 143 21.42 -14.37 31.68
CA ASN A 143 20.39 -14.48 32.72
C ASN A 143 19.59 -13.21 32.98
N TYR A 144 19.89 -12.11 32.28
CA TYR A 144 19.22 -10.85 32.56
C TYR A 144 18.14 -10.58 31.54
N SER A 145 16.98 -10.13 32.03
CA SER A 145 15.86 -9.73 31.20
C SER A 145 15.07 -8.61 31.84
N MET A 146 14.43 -7.82 31.01
CA MET A 146 13.48 -6.78 31.37
C MET A 146 12.24 -6.93 30.51
N ILE A 147 11.08 -6.82 31.14
CA ILE A 147 9.78 -6.74 30.47
C ILE A 147 9.09 -5.48 30.96
N GLN A 148 8.61 -4.66 30.04
CA GLN A 148 7.77 -3.51 30.33
C GLN A 148 6.48 -3.61 29.52
N GLU A 149 5.37 -3.23 30.14
CA GLU A 149 4.06 -3.26 29.50
C GLU A 149 3.43 -1.87 29.55
N GLU A 150 2.87 -1.46 28.42
CA GLU A 150 2.17 -0.20 28.25
C GLU A 150 0.83 -0.45 27.54
N TYR A 151 -0.15 0.40 27.81
CA TYR A 151 -1.46 0.32 27.18
C TYR A 151 -1.72 1.60 26.41
N VAL A 152 -1.99 1.46 25.11
CA VAL A 152 -2.35 2.58 24.24
C VAL A 152 -3.83 2.47 23.93
N THR A 153 -4.58 3.47 24.40
CA THR A 153 -6.02 3.58 24.18
C THR A 153 -6.28 4.70 23.18
N ARG A 154 -7.04 4.40 22.12
CA ARG A 154 -7.50 5.43 21.18
C ARG A 154 -8.42 6.40 21.93
N THR A 155 -8.00 7.65 22.04
CA THR A 155 -8.84 8.76 22.49
C THR A 155 -9.54 9.38 21.27
N SER A 156 -10.54 10.24 21.51
CA SER A 156 -11.49 10.76 20.52
C SER A 156 -10.89 11.55 19.33
N LEU A 157 -9.56 11.71 19.26
CA LEU A 157 -8.84 12.34 18.16
C LEU A 157 -7.93 11.31 17.49
N SER A 158 -8.42 10.72 16.39
CA SER A 158 -7.58 9.85 15.56
C SER A 158 -6.91 10.70 14.49
N ASN A 159 -5.60 10.93 14.62
CA ASN A 159 -4.82 11.46 13.51
C ASN A 159 -4.77 10.38 12.42
N VAL A 160 -5.12 10.77 11.19
CA VAL A 160 -5.00 9.89 10.04
C VAL A 160 -3.57 9.99 9.53
N PHE A 161 -2.89 8.85 9.38
CA PHE A 161 -1.68 8.80 8.57
C PHE A 161 -2.10 8.94 7.11
N THR A 162 -1.78 10.07 6.49
CA THR A 162 -2.08 10.32 5.07
C THR A 162 -0.78 10.24 4.28
N GLN A 163 -0.73 9.31 3.33
CA GLN A 163 0.31 9.22 2.33
C GLN A 163 -0.29 9.57 0.97
N THR A 164 0.21 10.63 0.33
CA THR A 164 -0.24 11.07 -1.00
C THR A 164 0.85 11.07 -2.05
N ASP A 165 2.13 10.97 -1.65
CA ASP A 165 3.26 10.97 -2.57
C ASP A 165 3.82 9.55 -2.68
N TRP A 166 3.93 9.07 -3.91
CA TRP A 166 4.49 7.76 -4.26
C TRP A 166 5.61 7.87 -5.32
N SER A 167 6.14 9.09 -5.53
CA SER A 167 7.16 9.41 -6.54
C SER A 167 8.52 8.73 -6.31
N GLY A 168 8.78 8.26 -5.10
CA GLY A 168 9.99 7.52 -4.74
C GLY A 168 10.02 6.06 -5.21
N GLY A 169 8.90 5.53 -5.70
CA GLY A 169 8.85 4.19 -6.30
C GLY A 169 8.83 3.02 -5.29
N PRO A 170 9.06 1.78 -5.76
CA PRO A 170 8.97 0.56 -4.96
C PRO A 170 10.20 0.35 -4.08
N GLY A 171 10.04 -0.44 -3.01
CA GLY A 171 11.14 -0.91 -2.16
C GLY A 171 10.91 -0.77 -0.66
N GLN A 172 9.78 -0.19 -0.24
CA GLN A 172 9.42 -0.05 1.17
C GLN A 172 8.68 -1.27 1.69
N ILE A 173 9.45 -2.31 2.05
CA ILE A 173 8.94 -3.62 2.50
C ILE A 173 8.46 -3.67 3.95
N ALA A 174 8.62 -2.57 4.70
CA ALA A 174 8.28 -2.49 6.12
C ALA A 174 7.31 -1.33 6.41
N PRO A 175 6.40 -1.46 7.38
CA PRO A 175 5.56 -0.34 7.83
C PRO A 175 6.41 0.83 8.34
N VAL A 176 6.08 2.04 7.88
CA VAL A 176 6.74 3.30 8.26
C VAL A 176 5.80 4.20 9.05
N PHE A 177 6.37 5.09 9.86
CA PHE A 177 5.61 6.03 10.70
C PHE A 177 5.75 7.49 10.29
N SER A 178 6.69 7.79 9.42
CA SER A 178 6.81 9.06 8.71
C SER A 178 6.20 8.91 7.32
N ALA A 179 5.52 9.94 6.83
CA ALA A 179 5.15 9.98 5.41
C ALA A 179 6.45 9.89 4.59
N VAL A 180 6.57 8.84 3.78
CA VAL A 180 7.66 8.64 2.82
C VAL A 180 7.19 9.07 1.43
N ASN A 181 7.90 8.77 0.36
CA ASN A 181 7.35 8.85 -1.00
C ASN A 181 7.43 7.50 -1.74
N THR A 182 7.66 6.40 -1.01
CA THR A 182 7.90 5.06 -1.55
C THR A 182 6.79 4.09 -1.14
N PHE A 183 6.52 3.07 -1.95
CA PHE A 183 5.58 1.97 -1.64
C PHE A 183 6.29 0.62 -1.56
N ASP A 184 5.59 -0.39 -1.05
CA ASP A 184 6.06 -1.79 -1.05
C ASP A 184 6.35 -2.25 -2.49
N THR A 185 7.18 -3.28 -2.64
CA THR A 185 7.53 -3.84 -3.96
C THR A 185 6.24 -4.09 -4.73
N ALA A 186 6.05 -3.37 -5.84
CA ALA A 186 4.84 -3.49 -6.65
C ALA A 186 4.60 -4.97 -6.96
N SER A 187 3.42 -5.49 -6.62
CA SER A 187 2.84 -6.53 -7.46
C SER A 187 2.83 -5.99 -8.89
N SER A 188 3.05 -6.82 -9.90
CA SER A 188 3.20 -6.46 -11.33
C SER A 188 2.06 -5.65 -11.97
N GLY A 189 1.11 -5.10 -11.21
CA GLY A 189 0.01 -4.24 -11.66
C GLY A 189 -0.11 -2.91 -10.90
N ILE A 190 0.96 -2.38 -10.30
CA ILE A 190 1.03 -0.96 -9.92
C ILE A 190 1.88 -0.25 -10.97
N ASP A 191 1.22 0.55 -11.81
CA ASP A 191 1.90 1.45 -12.73
C ASP A 191 2.29 2.73 -11.99
N PHE A 192 3.59 2.99 -11.92
CA PHE A 192 4.14 4.21 -11.32
C PHE A 192 5.12 4.86 -12.30
N SER A 193 5.10 6.18 -12.36
CA SER A 193 6.03 6.95 -13.18
C SER A 193 7.33 7.20 -12.41
N VAL A 194 8.46 7.09 -13.11
CA VAL A 194 9.74 7.62 -12.62
C VAL A 194 9.80 9.08 -13.02
N GLN A 195 10.23 9.97 -12.11
CA GLN A 195 10.37 11.39 -12.44
C GLN A 195 11.27 11.57 -13.67
N GLY A 196 10.79 12.32 -14.66
CA GLY A 196 11.51 12.55 -15.92
C GLY A 196 11.43 11.41 -16.94
N LEU A 197 10.68 10.35 -16.65
CA LEU A 197 10.41 9.25 -17.57
C LEU A 197 8.94 9.27 -18.01
N LEU A 198 8.73 9.26 -19.32
CA LEU A 198 7.42 9.01 -19.91
C LEU A 198 7.38 7.56 -20.39
N THR A 199 6.69 6.70 -19.63
CA THR A 199 6.45 5.31 -20.02
C THR A 199 5.18 5.27 -20.84
N ALA A 200 5.28 4.78 -22.08
CA ALA A 200 4.12 4.55 -22.93
C ALA A 200 3.90 3.05 -23.08
N GLU A 201 2.75 2.56 -22.62
CA GLU A 201 2.34 1.17 -22.77
C GLU A 201 1.55 1.02 -24.08
N PHE A 202 2.08 0.23 -25.00
CA PHE A 202 1.40 -0.10 -26.25
C PHE A 202 1.07 -1.59 -26.27
N THR A 203 -0.21 -1.94 -26.06
CA THR A 203 -0.66 -3.32 -26.19
C THR A 203 -1.09 -3.61 -27.64
N GLY A 204 -0.57 -4.69 -28.23
CA GLY A 204 -1.12 -5.28 -29.46
C GLY A 204 -0.72 -4.67 -30.81
N LEU A 205 0.46 -4.05 -30.94
CA LEU A 205 0.85 -3.40 -32.20
C LEU A 205 1.65 -4.32 -33.13
N SER A 206 1.15 -4.48 -34.36
CA SER A 206 1.72 -5.36 -35.37
C SER A 206 2.42 -4.66 -36.53
N ASN A 207 2.50 -3.32 -36.62
CA ASN A 207 3.36 -2.61 -37.59
C ASN A 207 3.54 -1.11 -37.25
N ALA A 208 4.59 -0.51 -37.82
CA ALA A 208 5.14 0.83 -37.58
C ALA A 208 4.12 1.98 -37.53
N SER A 209 4.38 2.96 -36.64
CA SER A 209 3.52 4.11 -36.33
C SER A 209 2.22 3.76 -35.63
N SER A 210 2.19 3.93 -34.30
CA SER A 210 0.93 3.93 -33.55
C SER A 210 0.65 5.30 -32.98
N THR A 211 -0.54 5.82 -33.29
CA THR A 211 -1.13 6.99 -32.63
C THR A 211 -1.35 6.68 -31.16
N MET A 212 -1.21 7.68 -30.28
CA MET A 212 -1.67 7.56 -28.90
C MET A 212 -3.16 7.18 -28.85
N ASP A 213 -3.58 6.49 -27.79
CA ASP A 213 -4.95 5.94 -27.62
C ASP A 213 -6.04 6.97 -27.96
N SER A 214 -7.01 6.59 -28.80
CA SER A 214 -8.03 7.53 -29.31
C SER A 214 -9.00 8.08 -28.25
N PHE A 215 -9.01 7.51 -27.04
CA PHE A 215 -9.82 7.93 -25.92
C PHE A 215 -8.99 8.52 -24.76
N TYR A 216 -7.77 8.04 -24.56
CA TYR A 216 -6.86 8.45 -23.47
C TYR A 216 -5.60 9.17 -23.98
N HIS A 217 -5.75 10.11 -24.90
CA HIS A 217 -4.65 10.90 -25.47
C HIS A 217 -4.49 12.29 -24.83
N TRP A 218 -5.02 12.53 -23.62
CA TRP A 218 -4.92 13.83 -22.94
C TRP A 218 -4.11 13.75 -21.64
N ALA A 219 -3.33 14.79 -21.35
CA ALA A 219 -2.72 15.00 -20.02
C ALA A 219 -2.95 16.43 -19.55
N TRP A 220 -2.90 16.67 -18.23
CA TRP A 220 -3.04 18.00 -17.67
C TRP A 220 -1.73 18.47 -17.01
N THR A 221 -1.40 19.75 -17.17
CA THR A 221 -0.31 20.41 -16.47
C THR A 221 -0.78 21.75 -15.89
N GLU A 222 -0.15 22.19 -14.79
CA GLU A 222 -0.45 23.50 -14.17
C GLU A 222 -0.08 24.67 -15.09
N VAL A 223 0.82 24.45 -16.06
CA VAL A 223 1.39 25.48 -16.93
C VAL A 223 0.64 25.60 -18.25
N ALA A 224 0.44 24.49 -18.96
CA ALA A 224 -0.15 24.47 -20.31
C ALA A 224 -1.64 24.08 -20.31
N GLY A 225 -2.19 23.71 -19.15
CA GLY A 225 -3.52 23.13 -19.03
C GLY A 225 -3.58 21.74 -19.65
N TRP A 226 -4.71 21.42 -20.30
CA TRP A 226 -4.87 20.19 -21.06
C TRP A 226 -3.96 20.19 -22.30
N ILE A 227 -3.23 19.09 -22.46
CA ILE A 227 -2.38 18.77 -23.60
C ILE A 227 -3.03 17.58 -24.31
N ASP A 228 -3.26 17.72 -25.60
CA ASP A 228 -3.86 16.74 -26.49
C ASP A 228 -2.79 16.14 -27.41
N PHE A 229 -2.60 14.83 -27.31
CA PHE A 229 -1.59 14.05 -28.02
C PHE A 229 -2.15 13.29 -29.24
N ILE A 230 -3.35 13.61 -29.75
CA ILE A 230 -3.99 12.87 -30.85
C ILE A 230 -3.15 12.83 -32.13
N ASN A 231 -2.29 13.84 -32.34
CA ASN A 231 -1.40 13.95 -33.50
C ASN A 231 0.05 13.55 -33.18
N VAL A 232 0.26 12.85 -32.05
CA VAL A 232 1.56 12.31 -31.65
C VAL A 232 1.59 10.81 -31.89
N ASP A 233 2.62 10.38 -32.60
CA ASP A 233 2.89 8.99 -32.92
C ASP A 233 4.19 8.51 -32.29
N LEU A 234 4.30 7.22 -31.99
CA LEU A 234 5.56 6.57 -31.63
C LEU A 234 6.11 5.75 -32.81
N SER A 235 7.37 6.00 -33.18
CA SER A 235 8.12 5.07 -34.01
C SER A 235 8.57 3.88 -33.17
N THR A 236 7.97 2.71 -33.39
CA THR A 236 8.34 1.46 -32.71
C THR A 236 9.71 0.93 -33.12
N THR A 237 10.31 1.46 -34.19
CA THR A 237 11.66 1.10 -34.66
C THR A 237 12.75 1.90 -33.96
N THR A 238 12.51 3.19 -33.73
CA THR A 238 13.50 4.10 -33.14
C THR A 238 13.21 4.44 -31.68
N SER A 239 12.03 4.06 -31.18
CA SER A 239 11.51 4.44 -29.85
C SER A 239 11.48 5.97 -29.65
N VAL A 240 11.19 6.71 -30.72
CA VAL A 240 11.11 8.18 -30.74
C VAL A 240 9.70 8.61 -31.13
N PHE A 241 9.14 9.55 -30.37
CA PHE A 241 7.86 10.19 -30.69
C PHE A 241 8.01 11.17 -31.88
N TYR A 242 6.97 11.40 -32.64
CA TYR A 242 6.94 12.46 -33.65
C TYR A 242 5.55 13.07 -33.76
N GLY A 243 5.50 14.28 -34.31
CA GLY A 243 4.27 15.06 -34.37
C GLY A 243 4.17 16.05 -33.21
N LEU A 244 3.05 16.78 -33.22
CA LEU A 244 2.84 17.91 -32.33
C LEU A 244 1.66 17.62 -31.40
N ALA A 245 1.90 17.67 -30.10
CA ALA A 245 0.82 17.74 -29.13
C ALA A 245 0.24 19.16 -29.12
N SER A 246 -1.08 19.30 -29.08
CA SER A 246 -1.73 20.60 -28.97
C SER A 246 -1.99 20.95 -27.51
N SER A 247 -1.98 22.23 -27.16
CA SER A 247 -2.27 22.69 -25.80
C SER A 247 -2.93 24.06 -25.82
N GLY A 248 -3.36 24.55 -24.66
CA GLY A 248 -3.90 25.90 -24.53
C GLY A 248 -2.88 27.03 -24.76
N VAL A 249 -1.59 26.71 -24.86
CA VAL A 249 -0.52 27.72 -25.05
C VAL A 249 0.06 27.70 -26.47
N ASP A 250 0.42 26.53 -27.01
CA ASP A 250 0.84 26.32 -28.41
C ASP A 250 1.01 24.80 -28.70
N SER A 251 1.48 24.48 -29.90
CA SER A 251 1.94 23.15 -30.31
C SER A 251 3.27 22.78 -29.65
N ILE A 252 3.36 21.56 -29.13
CA ILE A 252 4.53 21.01 -28.43
C ILE A 252 5.12 19.88 -29.28
N SER A 253 6.35 20.06 -29.76
CA SER A 253 7.08 18.98 -30.43
C SER A 253 7.57 17.95 -29.41
N MET A 254 7.39 16.67 -29.72
CA MET A 254 7.75 15.55 -28.84
C MET A 254 9.18 15.02 -29.06
N ASN A 255 9.87 15.50 -30.10
CA ASN A 255 11.23 15.07 -30.46
C ASN A 255 12.21 16.24 -30.72
N CYS A 256 11.74 17.48 -30.63
CA CYS A 256 12.52 18.69 -30.95
C CYS A 256 13.07 18.75 -32.40
N ALA A 257 12.65 17.84 -33.28
CA ALA A 257 13.02 17.77 -34.68
C ALA A 257 11.86 18.23 -35.59
N ASP A 258 10.63 18.25 -35.09
CA ASP A 258 9.46 18.74 -35.83
C ASP A 258 9.53 20.28 -35.93
N THR A 259 9.90 20.79 -37.12
CA THR A 259 10.41 22.16 -37.34
C THR A 259 9.35 23.27 -37.39
N SER A 260 8.11 23.03 -36.96
CA SER A 260 7.03 24.02 -37.05
C SER A 260 6.75 24.78 -35.74
N CYS A 261 7.58 24.63 -34.71
CA CYS A 261 7.37 25.27 -33.41
C CYS A 261 8.30 26.47 -33.16
N VAL A 262 7.76 27.55 -32.57
CA VAL A 262 8.56 28.54 -31.84
C VAL A 262 9.08 27.89 -30.56
N SER A 263 10.30 28.22 -30.14
CA SER A 263 10.92 27.63 -28.94
C SER A 263 10.07 27.89 -27.70
N SER A 264 9.48 26.83 -27.15
CA SER A 264 8.94 26.81 -25.80
C SER A 264 10.10 26.71 -24.79
N ASN A 265 9.98 27.36 -23.63
CA ASN A 265 10.92 27.20 -22.52
C ASN A 265 10.82 25.81 -21.84
N TYR A 266 9.84 25.00 -22.24
CA TYR A 266 9.59 23.67 -21.73
C TYR A 266 10.16 22.64 -22.71
N LYS A 267 11.32 22.08 -22.37
CA LYS A 267 12.00 21.04 -23.17
C LYS A 267 11.66 19.66 -22.60
N VAL A 268 11.22 18.74 -23.45
CA VAL A 268 11.14 17.31 -23.12
C VAL A 268 12.53 16.72 -23.37
N TYR A 269 13.18 16.21 -22.33
CA TYR A 269 14.49 15.55 -22.47
C TYR A 269 14.26 14.07 -22.83
N LEU A 270 14.80 13.65 -23.98
CA LEU A 270 14.87 12.24 -24.34
C LEU A 270 15.92 11.57 -23.44
N THR A 271 15.48 10.84 -22.43
CA THR A 271 16.36 9.97 -21.65
C THR A 271 16.35 8.60 -22.32
N ILE A 272 17.47 8.22 -22.94
CA ILE A 272 17.66 6.86 -23.47
C ILE A 272 17.70 5.93 -22.26
N ALA A 273 16.74 4.99 -22.17
CA ALA A 273 16.75 3.97 -21.14
C ALA A 273 18.05 3.14 -21.27
N THR A 274 18.98 3.31 -20.33
CA THR A 274 20.09 2.38 -20.17
C THR A 274 19.52 1.10 -19.61
N THR A 275 19.55 0.03 -20.39
CA THR A 275 19.26 -1.32 -19.91
C THR A 275 20.24 -1.67 -18.80
N THR A 276 19.76 -1.76 -17.57
CA THR A 276 20.44 -2.40 -16.44
C THR A 276 19.92 -3.82 -16.26
#